data_AF-A0A2G2AFK2-F1
#
_entry.id   AF-A0A2G2AFK2-F1
#
_cell.length_a   1.000
_cell.length_b   1.000
_cell.length_c   1.000
_cell.angle_alpha   90.00
_cell.angle_beta   90.00
_cell.angle_gamma   90.00
#
_symmetry.space_group_name_H-M   'P 1'
#
loop_
_entity.id
_entity.type
_entity.pdbx_description
1 polymer ?
#
loop_
_entity_poly.entity_id
_entity_poly.type
_entity_poly.pdbx_seq_one_letter_code
_entity_poly.pdbx_strand_id
1 'polypeptide(L)'
;MNFKPVIPLSGYTGWRFLQRTLDTQQAAFANSASVARATDQFREKIGEVRSAADLMADRDMLQVALGAFGLDDDIGNKYFIQKVLEEGTLDEDALANKLADSRYAELSEAFGFGDFDTPRTVLSTFADEIIDRYEARQFERAVGDQDNAMRLALNTGPALADITASGSNNAQWFSMMGNPAMRTVFEGALGFPSSFGAIDLDQQLTDFKARAQATFGTDQMSEIASDESQEKLIRLYMLRSETSSTGGFSSGSVALSLLQSAGSLY
;
A
#
# COMPACT_ATOMS: atom_id res chain seq x y z
N MET A 1 17.87 -7.17 15.04
CA MET A 1 17.82 -5.84 14.41
C MET A 1 16.67 -5.87 13.43
N ASN A 2 15.78 -4.89 13.44
CA ASN A 2 14.74 -4.80 12.40
C ASN A 2 15.44 -4.53 11.06
N PHE A 3 14.98 -5.21 10.01
CA PHE A 3 15.42 -4.94 8.65
C PHE A 3 15.16 -3.47 8.30
N LYS A 4 16.09 -2.86 7.56
CA LYS A 4 15.92 -1.53 7.01
C LYS A 4 16.21 -1.58 5.50
N PRO A 5 15.24 -1.21 4.64
CA PRO A 5 15.50 -1.09 3.22
C PRO A 5 16.61 -0.07 2.94
N VAL A 6 17.47 -0.40 1.99
CA VAL A 6 18.53 0.47 1.51
C VAL A 6 17.96 1.37 0.43
N ILE A 7 17.74 2.64 0.79
CA ILE A 7 17.25 3.69 -0.12
C ILE A 7 18.23 4.88 0.01
N PRO A 8 19.31 4.91 -0.79
CA PRO A 8 20.41 5.86 -0.60
C PRO A 8 20.08 7.28 -1.06
N LEU A 9 19.06 7.43 -1.91
CA LEU A 9 18.62 8.69 -2.51
C LEU A 9 17.09 8.76 -2.42
N SER A 10 16.55 9.97 -2.30
CA SER A 10 15.11 10.25 -2.44
C SER A 10 14.71 10.42 -3.91
N GLY A 11 13.41 10.64 -4.16
CA GLY A 11 12.89 11.00 -5.48
C GLY A 11 13.06 9.92 -6.54
N TYR A 12 13.06 10.30 -7.82
CA TYR A 12 13.01 9.31 -8.90
C TYR A 12 14.29 8.48 -9.03
N THR A 13 15.45 9.05 -8.70
CA THR A 13 16.73 8.30 -8.72
C THR A 13 16.76 7.22 -7.64
N GLY A 14 16.26 7.54 -6.44
CA GLY A 14 16.03 6.58 -5.38
C GLY A 14 15.06 5.46 -5.78
N TRP A 15 13.95 5.82 -6.44
CA TRP A 15 12.97 4.87 -6.94
C TRP A 15 13.59 3.86 -7.92
N ARG A 16 14.38 4.33 -8.90
CA ARG A 16 15.07 3.45 -9.86
C ARG A 16 16.09 2.53 -9.17
N PHE A 17 16.73 2.99 -8.11
CA PHE A 17 17.61 2.14 -7.30
C PHE A 17 16.80 1.06 -6.56
N LEU A 18 15.69 1.45 -5.92
CA LEU A 18 14.81 0.53 -5.21
C LEU A 18 14.26 -0.53 -6.17
N GLN A 19 13.69 -0.14 -7.32
CA GLN A 19 13.21 -1.07 -8.36
C GLN A 19 14.28 -2.10 -8.75
N ARG A 20 15.50 -1.66 -9.04
CA ARG A 20 16.59 -2.57 -9.46
C ARG A 20 17.05 -3.53 -8.36
N THR A 21 16.84 -3.17 -7.10
CA THR A 21 17.26 -3.97 -5.94
C THR A 21 16.10 -4.64 -5.22
N LEU A 22 14.86 -4.50 -5.72
CA LEU A 22 13.64 -4.86 -5.03
C LEU A 22 13.65 -6.32 -4.60
N ASP A 23 13.86 -7.23 -5.54
CA ASP A 23 13.88 -8.68 -5.28
C ASP A 23 14.93 -9.07 -4.24
N THR A 24 16.12 -8.45 -4.32
CA THR A 24 17.20 -8.71 -3.35
C THR A 24 16.85 -8.19 -1.96
N GLN A 25 16.24 -7.00 -1.89
CA GLN A 25 15.83 -6.40 -0.62
C GLN A 25 14.65 -7.13 0.01
N GLN A 26 13.67 -7.57 -0.79
CA GLN A 26 12.55 -8.39 -0.33
C GLN A 26 13.04 -9.76 0.18
N ALA A 27 13.94 -10.43 -0.57
CA ALA A 27 14.53 -11.68 -0.11
C ALA A 27 15.33 -11.49 1.20
N ALA A 28 16.10 -10.41 1.32
CA ALA A 28 16.82 -10.10 2.56
C ALA A 28 15.88 -9.76 3.73
N PHE A 29 14.73 -9.14 3.45
CA PHE A 29 13.69 -8.86 4.43
C PHE A 29 13.02 -10.15 4.93
N ALA A 30 12.56 -11.01 4.03
CA ALA A 30 11.95 -12.30 4.35
C ALA A 30 12.88 -13.18 5.20
N ASN A 31 14.17 -13.21 4.85
CA ASN A 31 15.20 -13.96 5.58
C ASN A 31 15.69 -13.27 6.87
N SER A 32 15.15 -12.10 7.22
CA SER A 32 15.53 -11.46 8.48
C SER A 32 15.03 -12.29 9.67
N ALA A 33 15.86 -12.42 10.72
CA ALA A 33 15.61 -13.36 11.81
C ALA A 33 14.25 -13.17 12.53
N SER A 34 13.69 -11.96 12.53
CA SER A 34 12.37 -11.70 13.10
C SER A 34 11.24 -12.12 12.17
N VAL A 35 11.37 -11.86 10.87
CA VAL A 35 10.34 -12.20 9.87
C VAL A 35 10.31 -13.71 9.67
N ALA A 36 11.45 -14.32 9.39
CA ALA A 36 11.58 -15.77 9.22
C ALA A 36 11.03 -16.55 10.42
N ARG A 37 11.34 -16.12 11.66
CA ARG A 37 10.78 -16.78 12.85
C ARG A 37 9.26 -16.70 12.90
N ALA A 38 8.70 -15.52 12.64
CA ALA A 38 7.26 -15.31 12.70
C ALA A 38 6.54 -16.12 11.60
N THR A 39 7.08 -16.12 10.37
CA THR A 39 6.48 -16.84 9.23
C THR A 39 6.65 -18.35 9.35
N ASP A 40 7.77 -18.85 9.86
CA ASP A 40 7.96 -20.27 10.16
C ASP A 40 6.98 -20.78 11.22
N GLN A 41 6.84 -20.04 12.32
CA GLN A 41 5.89 -20.38 13.38
C GLN A 41 4.44 -20.33 12.90
N PHE A 42 4.09 -19.33 12.08
CA PHE A 42 2.77 -19.24 11.49
C PHE A 42 2.50 -20.45 10.59
N ARG A 43 3.44 -20.81 9.71
CA ARG A 43 3.33 -21.96 8.79
C ARG A 43 3.15 -23.28 9.53
N GLU A 44 3.88 -23.49 10.62
CA GLU A 44 3.80 -24.72 11.43
C GLU A 44 2.44 -24.86 12.13
N LYS A 45 1.88 -23.77 12.65
CA LYS A 45 0.71 -23.83 13.55
C LYS A 45 -0.63 -23.53 12.88
N ILE A 46 -0.67 -22.74 11.82
CA ILE A 46 -1.94 -22.23 11.26
C ILE A 46 -2.87 -23.34 10.79
N GLY A 47 -2.30 -24.46 10.31
CA GLY A 47 -3.04 -25.64 9.90
C GLY A 47 -3.83 -26.32 11.02
N GLU A 48 -3.60 -25.98 12.29
CA GLU A 48 -4.31 -26.51 13.46
C GLU A 48 -5.41 -25.58 14.00
N VAL A 49 -5.41 -24.31 13.58
CA VAL A 49 -6.38 -23.30 14.04
C VAL A 49 -7.75 -23.57 13.41
N ARG A 50 -8.81 -23.65 14.23
CA ARG A 50 -10.17 -23.95 13.78
C ARG A 50 -11.19 -22.85 14.06
N SER A 51 -10.83 -21.88 14.90
CA SER A 51 -11.74 -20.80 15.29
C SER A 51 -10.99 -19.47 15.46
N ALA A 52 -11.76 -18.38 15.49
CA ALA A 52 -11.23 -17.07 15.85
C ALA A 52 -10.56 -17.12 17.23
N ALA A 53 -11.18 -17.76 18.22
CA ALA A 53 -10.63 -17.91 19.55
C ALA A 53 -9.24 -18.58 19.56
N ASP A 54 -9.04 -19.62 18.72
CA ASP A 54 -7.74 -20.29 18.57
C ASP A 54 -6.68 -19.33 18.02
N LEU A 55 -7.02 -18.54 16.99
CA LEU A 55 -6.12 -17.53 16.44
C LEU A 55 -5.77 -16.46 17.48
N MET A 56 -6.74 -16.01 18.28
CA MET A 56 -6.56 -14.98 19.29
C MET A 56 -5.70 -15.44 20.49
N ALA A 57 -5.60 -16.76 20.70
CA ALA A 57 -4.83 -17.35 21.78
C ALA A 57 -3.31 -17.26 21.53
N ASP A 58 -2.87 -17.27 20.27
CA ASP A 58 -1.47 -17.12 19.88
C ASP A 58 -1.20 -15.71 19.33
N ARG A 59 -0.48 -14.90 20.11
CA ARG A 59 -0.18 -13.51 19.74
C ARG A 59 0.71 -13.42 18.50
N ASP A 60 1.64 -14.35 18.32
CA ASP A 60 2.58 -14.31 17.20
C ASP A 60 1.84 -14.65 15.89
N MET A 61 0.88 -15.57 15.96
CA MET A 61 -0.02 -15.86 14.82
C MET A 61 -0.93 -14.69 14.50
N LEU A 62 -1.54 -14.08 15.52
CA LEU A 62 -2.36 -12.89 15.36
C LEU A 62 -1.58 -11.73 14.73
N GLN A 63 -0.30 -11.57 15.10
CA GLN A 63 0.55 -10.54 14.51
C GLN A 63 0.74 -10.76 13.00
N VAL A 64 1.02 -11.99 12.56
CA VAL A 64 1.17 -12.31 11.12
C VAL A 64 -0.17 -12.12 10.40
N ALA A 65 -1.26 -12.61 10.98
CA ALA A 65 -2.60 -12.46 10.43
C ALA A 65 -2.97 -10.99 10.23
N LEU A 66 -2.90 -10.16 11.27
CA LEU A 66 -3.23 -8.74 11.16
C LEU A 66 -2.26 -7.99 10.24
N GLY A 67 -0.97 -8.29 10.31
CA GLY A 67 0.05 -7.65 9.49
C GLY A 67 -0.14 -7.92 7.99
N ALA A 68 -0.68 -9.08 7.61
CA ALA A 68 -1.04 -9.38 6.22
C ALA A 68 -2.14 -8.43 5.69
N PHE A 69 -3.05 -7.98 6.55
CA PHE A 69 -4.14 -7.06 6.16
C PHE A 69 -3.84 -5.61 6.52
N GLY A 70 -2.62 -5.30 6.99
CA GLY A 70 -2.21 -3.96 7.41
C GLY A 70 -2.92 -3.45 8.68
N LEU A 71 -3.39 -4.38 9.51
CA LEU A 71 -4.11 -4.12 10.77
C LEU A 71 -3.18 -4.26 11.99
N ASP A 72 -1.87 -4.07 11.80
CA ASP A 72 -0.83 -4.25 12.84
C ASP A 72 -1.13 -3.46 14.13
N ASP A 73 -1.62 -2.24 13.97
CA ASP A 73 -1.91 -1.32 15.08
C ASP A 73 -3.08 -1.80 15.96
N ASP A 74 -3.91 -2.73 15.45
CA ASP A 74 -5.05 -3.29 16.17
C ASP A 74 -4.73 -4.53 16.98
N ILE A 75 -3.47 -4.96 17.09
CA ILE A 75 -3.09 -6.15 17.86
C ILE A 75 -3.56 -6.12 19.33
N GLY A 76 -3.80 -4.93 19.89
CA GLY A 76 -4.38 -4.74 21.22
C GLY A 76 -5.91 -4.86 21.30
N ASN A 77 -6.62 -4.70 20.18
CA ASN A 77 -8.08 -4.66 20.06
C ASN A 77 -8.69 -6.06 19.97
N LYS A 78 -8.27 -6.97 20.87
CA LYS A 78 -8.55 -8.40 20.77
C LYS A 78 -10.04 -8.75 20.67
N TYR A 79 -10.86 -8.18 21.55
CA TYR A 79 -12.30 -8.48 21.56
C TYR A 79 -12.98 -8.06 20.24
N PHE A 80 -12.58 -6.91 19.71
CA PHE A 80 -13.11 -6.40 18.45
C PHE A 80 -12.71 -7.29 17.27
N ILE A 81 -11.43 -7.65 17.16
CA ILE A 81 -10.94 -8.54 16.10
C ILE A 81 -11.59 -9.92 16.20
N GLN A 82 -11.68 -10.49 17.40
CA GLN A 82 -12.34 -11.78 17.60
C GLN A 82 -13.79 -11.73 17.09
N LYS A 83 -14.53 -10.68 17.46
CA LYS A 83 -15.91 -10.50 17.04
C LYS A 83 -16.04 -10.36 15.52
N VAL A 84 -15.15 -9.60 14.88
CA VAL A 84 -15.11 -9.48 13.41
C VAL A 84 -14.94 -10.84 12.76
N LEU A 85 -13.98 -11.64 13.23
CA LEU A 85 -13.69 -12.97 12.68
C LEU A 85 -14.81 -14.00 12.94
N GLU A 86 -15.48 -13.91 14.10
CA GLU A 86 -16.57 -14.81 14.49
C GLU A 86 -17.88 -14.53 13.74
N GLU A 87 -18.20 -13.27 13.47
CA GLU A 87 -19.42 -12.91 12.73
C GLU A 87 -19.30 -13.17 11.22
N GLY A 88 -18.07 -13.24 10.68
CA GLY A 88 -17.86 -13.51 9.26
C GLY A 88 -18.20 -12.33 8.35
N THR A 89 -18.40 -12.62 7.08
CA THR A 89 -18.80 -11.68 6.02
C THR A 89 -20.02 -12.15 5.21
N LEU A 90 -20.53 -13.37 5.42
CA LEU A 90 -21.70 -13.87 4.67
C LEU A 90 -23.02 -13.19 5.05
N ASP A 91 -23.20 -12.79 6.31
CA ASP A 91 -24.37 -12.02 6.75
C ASP A 91 -24.19 -10.53 6.40
N GLU A 92 -25.14 -9.94 5.68
CA GLU A 92 -25.14 -8.50 5.38
C GLU A 92 -25.06 -7.65 6.66
N ASP A 93 -25.59 -8.17 7.77
CA ASP A 93 -25.59 -7.51 9.07
C ASP A 93 -24.33 -7.76 9.91
N ALA A 94 -23.39 -8.58 9.44
CA ALA A 94 -22.14 -8.87 10.14
C ALA A 94 -21.32 -7.59 10.40
N LEU A 95 -20.65 -7.53 11.55
CA LEU A 95 -19.84 -6.39 11.95
C LEU A 95 -18.83 -6.01 10.88
N ALA A 96 -18.16 -6.99 10.27
CA ALA A 96 -17.13 -6.77 9.26
C ALA A 96 -17.66 -5.96 8.05
N ASN A 97 -18.90 -6.22 7.63
CA ASN A 97 -19.56 -5.56 6.50
C ASN A 97 -20.05 -4.13 6.81
N LYS A 98 -20.12 -3.77 8.10
CA LYS A 98 -20.56 -2.44 8.57
C LYS A 98 -19.42 -1.48 8.85
N LEU A 99 -18.17 -1.95 8.80
CA LEU A 99 -17.01 -1.13 9.08
C LEU A 99 -16.65 -0.27 7.87
N ALA A 100 -16.23 0.97 8.13
CA ALA A 100 -15.74 1.86 7.09
C ALA A 100 -14.41 1.39 6.49
N ASP A 101 -13.65 0.61 7.25
CA ASP A 101 -12.39 0.03 6.82
C ASP A 101 -12.62 -1.41 6.34
N SER A 102 -12.58 -1.61 5.02
CA SER A 102 -12.84 -2.90 4.37
C SER A 102 -11.83 -3.99 4.73
N ARG A 103 -10.67 -3.63 5.26
CA ARG A 103 -9.59 -4.58 5.59
C ARG A 103 -10.01 -5.60 6.65
N TYR A 104 -10.95 -5.24 7.52
CA TYR A 104 -11.52 -6.17 8.49
C TYR A 104 -12.41 -7.23 7.84
N ALA A 105 -13.19 -6.84 6.82
CA ALA A 105 -13.95 -7.80 6.01
C ALA A 105 -13.01 -8.71 5.22
N GLU A 106 -11.98 -8.16 4.58
CA GLU A 106 -10.97 -8.96 3.88
C GLU A 106 -10.28 -9.97 4.80
N LEU A 107 -9.92 -9.56 6.03
CA LEU A 107 -9.35 -10.46 7.04
C LEU A 107 -10.34 -11.58 7.40
N SER A 108 -11.59 -11.22 7.70
CA SER A 108 -12.61 -12.18 8.10
C SER A 108 -12.91 -13.20 6.99
N GLU A 109 -13.14 -12.72 5.77
CA GLU A 109 -13.39 -13.56 4.58
C GLU A 109 -12.18 -14.46 4.28
N ALA A 110 -10.95 -13.96 4.47
CA ALA A 110 -9.76 -14.74 4.21
C ALA A 110 -9.64 -15.96 5.15
N PHE A 111 -9.91 -15.79 6.44
CA PHE A 111 -9.83 -16.89 7.41
C PHE A 111 -11.09 -17.76 7.41
N GLY A 112 -12.26 -17.16 7.18
CA GLY A 112 -13.54 -17.83 7.00
C GLY A 112 -14.10 -18.50 8.26
N PHE A 113 -13.71 -18.06 9.46
CA PHE A 113 -14.16 -18.68 10.72
C PHE A 113 -15.68 -18.52 10.97
N GLY A 114 -16.26 -17.37 10.62
CA GLY A 114 -17.70 -17.11 10.73
C GLY A 114 -18.51 -17.50 9.50
N ASP A 115 -17.84 -17.78 8.38
CA ASP A 115 -18.49 -18.02 7.09
C ASP A 115 -18.71 -19.51 6.79
N PHE A 116 -17.80 -20.37 7.25
CA PHE A 116 -17.79 -21.79 6.90
C PHE A 116 -17.53 -22.67 8.13
N ASP A 117 -18.20 -23.83 8.19
CA ASP A 117 -17.96 -24.85 9.23
C ASP A 117 -16.50 -25.34 9.25
N THR A 118 -15.84 -25.32 8.09
CA THR A 118 -14.41 -25.62 7.95
C THR A 118 -13.69 -24.36 7.49
N PRO A 119 -12.84 -23.74 8.33
CA PRO A 119 -12.15 -22.52 7.97
C PRO A 119 -11.06 -22.77 6.93
N ARG A 120 -10.66 -21.71 6.21
CA ARG A 120 -9.63 -21.80 5.17
C ARG A 120 -8.24 -22.13 5.71
N THR A 121 -8.01 -21.98 7.00
CA THR A 121 -6.75 -22.32 7.69
C THR A 121 -6.30 -23.76 7.47
N VAL A 122 -7.23 -24.69 7.17
CA VAL A 122 -6.91 -26.10 6.88
C VAL A 122 -6.34 -26.32 5.48
N LEU A 123 -6.49 -25.35 4.57
CA LEU A 123 -6.00 -25.47 3.20
C LEU A 123 -4.47 -25.44 3.21
N SER A 124 -3.85 -26.36 2.47
CA SER A 124 -2.40 -26.47 2.42
C SER A 124 -1.69 -25.22 1.90
N THR A 125 -2.36 -24.41 1.08
CA THR A 125 -1.82 -23.16 0.52
C THR A 125 -2.04 -21.95 1.43
N PHE A 126 -2.94 -22.05 2.43
CA PHE A 126 -3.36 -20.90 3.23
C PHE A 126 -2.20 -20.25 3.97
N ALA A 127 -1.29 -21.05 4.53
CA ALA A 127 -0.13 -20.54 5.25
C ALA A 127 0.72 -19.63 4.36
N ASP A 128 1.07 -20.10 3.16
CA ASP A 128 1.91 -19.36 2.23
C ASP A 128 1.19 -18.14 1.66
N GLU A 129 -0.12 -18.24 1.36
CA GLU A 129 -0.94 -17.10 0.93
C GLU A 129 -0.91 -15.92 1.94
N ILE A 130 -1.05 -16.22 3.24
CA ILE A 130 -1.03 -15.20 4.29
C ILE A 130 0.40 -14.71 4.56
N ILE A 131 1.40 -15.60 4.51
CA ILE A 131 2.81 -15.23 4.69
C ILE A 131 3.29 -14.30 3.58
N ASP A 132 3.00 -14.62 2.31
CA ASP A 132 3.38 -13.77 1.18
C ASP A 132 2.78 -12.37 1.31
N ARG A 133 1.50 -12.30 1.70
CA ARG A 133 0.80 -11.05 1.96
C ARG A 133 1.42 -10.29 3.14
N TYR A 134 1.73 -10.98 4.24
CA TYR A 134 2.42 -10.40 5.41
C TYR A 134 3.78 -9.83 5.02
N GLU A 135 4.61 -10.60 4.32
CA GLU A 135 5.95 -10.17 3.93
C GLU A 135 5.92 -8.95 3.01
N ALA A 136 5.01 -8.93 2.03
CA ALA A 136 4.80 -7.78 1.15
C ALA A 136 4.40 -6.53 1.95
N ARG A 137 3.40 -6.63 2.84
CA ARG A 137 2.93 -5.50 3.65
C ARG A 137 3.98 -4.97 4.61
N GLN A 138 4.70 -5.86 5.28
CA GLN A 138 5.74 -5.43 6.21
C GLN A 138 6.95 -4.84 5.48
N PHE A 139 7.28 -5.32 4.29
CA PHE A 139 8.30 -4.71 3.45
C PHE A 139 7.88 -3.31 2.99
N GLU A 140 6.65 -3.15 2.49
CA GLU A 140 6.08 -1.85 2.11
C GLU A 140 6.10 -0.86 3.29
N ARG A 141 5.76 -1.32 4.49
CA ARG A 141 5.84 -0.53 5.72
C ARG A 141 7.27 -0.10 6.02
N ALA A 142 8.22 -1.04 5.96
CA ALA A 142 9.63 -0.73 6.18
C ALA A 142 10.19 0.27 5.15
N VAL A 143 9.72 0.21 3.90
CA VAL A 143 10.03 1.21 2.86
C VAL A 143 9.41 2.56 3.24
N GLY A 144 8.17 2.59 3.71
CA GLY A 144 7.47 3.81 4.11
C GLY A 144 8.08 4.51 5.32
N ASP A 145 8.62 3.74 6.28
CA ASP A 145 9.36 4.26 7.42
C ASP A 145 10.64 5.00 6.98
N GLN A 146 11.21 4.61 5.83
CA GLN A 146 12.37 5.25 5.24
C GLN A 146 11.99 6.42 4.32
N ASP A 147 11.00 6.21 3.43
CA ASP A 147 10.47 7.19 2.50
C ASP A 147 9.03 6.84 2.09
N ASN A 148 8.07 7.64 2.55
CA ASN A 148 6.65 7.41 2.26
C ASN A 148 6.32 7.52 0.76
N ALA A 149 7.01 8.36 -0.01
CA ALA A 149 6.78 8.45 -1.45
C ALA A 149 7.19 7.15 -2.15
N MET A 150 8.27 6.51 -1.70
CA MET A 150 8.71 5.19 -2.19
C MET A 150 7.68 4.10 -1.88
N ARG A 151 7.10 4.10 -0.67
CA ARG A 151 6.03 3.15 -0.31
C ARG A 151 4.82 3.30 -1.22
N LEU A 152 4.41 4.54 -1.48
CA LEU A 152 3.26 4.83 -2.34
C LEU A 152 3.55 4.37 -3.78
N ALA A 153 4.75 4.65 -4.31
CA ALA A 153 5.14 4.18 -5.64
C ALA A 153 5.21 2.65 -5.76
N LEU A 154 5.70 1.97 -4.72
CA LEU A 154 5.76 0.50 -4.68
C LEU A 154 4.36 -0.12 -4.76
N ASN A 155 3.38 0.52 -4.12
CA ASN A 155 1.99 0.06 -4.08
C ASN A 155 1.17 0.42 -5.33
N THR A 156 1.64 1.37 -6.15
CA THR A 156 0.90 1.87 -7.32
C THR A 156 0.49 0.75 -8.28
N GLY A 157 1.42 -0.17 -8.62
CA GLY A 157 1.16 -1.24 -9.59
C GLY A 157 0.07 -2.21 -9.13
N PRO A 158 0.24 -2.88 -7.98
CA PRO A 158 -0.79 -3.77 -7.42
C PRO A 158 -2.14 -3.09 -7.25
N ALA A 159 -2.16 -1.84 -6.77
CA ALA A 159 -3.40 -1.08 -6.60
C ALA A 159 -4.08 -0.73 -7.94
N LEU A 160 -3.32 -0.40 -8.99
CA LEU A 160 -3.89 -0.19 -10.33
C LEU A 160 -4.43 -1.48 -10.93
N ALA A 161 -3.75 -2.61 -10.71
CA ALA A 161 -4.23 -3.91 -11.17
C ALA A 161 -5.58 -4.27 -10.52
N ASP A 162 -5.72 -4.04 -9.21
CA ASP A 162 -6.98 -4.21 -8.49
C ASP A 162 -8.08 -3.28 -9.01
N ILE A 163 -7.78 -1.98 -9.12
CA ILE A 163 -8.73 -0.97 -9.61
C ILE A 163 -9.21 -1.31 -11.03
N THR A 164 -8.34 -1.84 -11.88
CA THR A 164 -8.66 -2.12 -13.29
C THR A 164 -9.21 -3.52 -13.54
N ALA A 165 -9.26 -4.38 -12.52
CA ALA A 165 -9.71 -5.77 -12.64
C ALA A 165 -11.16 -5.89 -13.13
N SER A 166 -12.02 -4.93 -12.78
CA SER A 166 -13.41 -4.93 -13.21
C SER A 166 -14.03 -3.53 -13.21
N GLY A 167 -15.26 -3.42 -13.72
CA GLY A 167 -16.03 -2.17 -13.73
C GLY A 167 -15.83 -1.30 -14.97
N SER A 168 -16.63 -0.24 -15.06
CA SER A 168 -16.50 0.77 -16.12
C SER A 168 -15.34 1.72 -15.83
N ASN A 169 -14.80 2.39 -16.85
CA ASN A 169 -13.72 3.37 -16.66
C ASN A 169 -14.03 4.42 -15.58
N ASN A 170 -15.27 4.93 -15.51
CA ASN A 170 -15.66 5.88 -14.47
C ASN A 170 -15.64 5.25 -13.06
N ALA A 171 -16.11 4.00 -12.92
CA ALA A 171 -16.04 3.29 -11.65
C ALA A 171 -14.58 3.13 -11.19
N GLN A 172 -13.67 2.81 -12.11
CA GLN A 172 -12.23 2.69 -11.83
C GLN A 172 -11.64 4.03 -11.34
N TRP A 173 -12.02 5.15 -11.96
CA TRP A 173 -11.64 6.48 -11.47
C TRP A 173 -12.19 6.79 -10.07
N PHE A 174 -13.44 6.44 -9.79
CA PHE A 174 -14.00 6.61 -8.44
C PHE A 174 -13.27 5.74 -7.41
N SER A 175 -12.96 4.47 -7.73
CA SER A 175 -12.17 3.60 -6.87
C SER A 175 -10.78 4.17 -6.59
N MET A 176 -10.12 4.74 -7.60
CA MET A 176 -8.85 5.45 -7.44
C MET A 176 -8.99 6.66 -6.49
N MET A 177 -10.02 7.49 -6.68
CA MET A 177 -10.27 8.67 -5.83
C MET A 177 -10.67 8.31 -4.39
N GLY A 178 -11.30 7.16 -4.20
CA GLY A 178 -11.68 6.64 -2.88
C GLY A 178 -10.51 6.02 -2.12
N ASN A 179 -9.45 5.59 -2.82
CA ASN A 179 -8.25 5.04 -2.21
C ASN A 179 -7.26 6.18 -1.86
N PRO A 180 -6.97 6.46 -0.57
CA PRO A 180 -6.14 7.59 -0.17
C PRO A 180 -4.72 7.57 -0.74
N ALA A 181 -4.12 6.38 -0.84
CA ALA A 181 -2.77 6.21 -1.36
C ALA A 181 -2.73 6.52 -2.87
N MET A 182 -3.65 5.93 -3.63
CA MET A 182 -3.74 6.14 -5.08
C MET A 182 -4.12 7.58 -5.42
N ARG A 183 -5.06 8.15 -4.68
CA ARG A 183 -5.41 9.56 -4.79
C ARG A 183 -4.18 10.45 -4.60
N THR A 184 -3.38 10.22 -3.58
CA THR A 184 -2.14 10.98 -3.32
C THR A 184 -1.17 10.88 -4.50
N VAL A 185 -0.98 9.68 -5.06
CA VAL A 185 -0.10 9.46 -6.23
C VAL A 185 -0.61 10.21 -7.46
N PHE A 186 -1.90 10.11 -7.77
CA PHE A 186 -2.51 10.75 -8.93
C PHE A 186 -2.56 12.27 -8.80
N GLU A 187 -2.99 12.81 -7.66
CA GLU A 187 -2.98 14.26 -7.40
C GLU A 187 -1.57 14.82 -7.54
N GLY A 188 -0.60 14.14 -6.91
CA GLY A 188 0.81 14.48 -7.02
C GLY A 188 1.28 14.46 -8.47
N ALA A 189 1.17 13.34 -9.19
CA ALA A 189 1.67 13.20 -10.56
C ALA A 189 1.04 14.21 -11.54
N LEU A 190 -0.28 14.39 -11.46
CA LEU A 190 -1.05 15.27 -12.34
C LEU A 190 -0.94 16.76 -11.94
N GLY A 191 -0.33 17.05 -10.79
CA GLY A 191 -0.04 18.39 -10.30
C GLY A 191 -1.27 19.12 -9.79
N PHE A 192 -2.18 18.40 -9.14
CA PHE A 192 -3.30 19.00 -8.42
C PHE A 192 -2.85 19.53 -7.05
N PRO A 193 -3.37 20.68 -6.61
CA PRO A 193 -3.11 21.20 -5.27
C PRO A 193 -3.88 20.42 -4.20
N SER A 194 -3.46 20.51 -2.93
CA SER A 194 -4.16 19.85 -1.82
C SER A 194 -5.62 20.31 -1.63
N SER A 195 -5.96 21.52 -2.09
CA SER A 195 -7.34 22.02 -2.06
C SER A 195 -8.27 21.35 -3.08
N PHE A 196 -7.73 20.56 -4.00
CA PHE A 196 -8.51 19.91 -5.05
C PHE A 196 -9.57 18.96 -4.48
N GLY A 197 -9.29 18.28 -3.37
CA GLY A 197 -10.28 17.40 -2.73
C GLY A 197 -11.48 18.11 -2.11
N ALA A 198 -11.50 19.45 -2.06
CA ALA A 198 -12.62 20.23 -1.51
C ALA A 198 -13.74 20.51 -2.52
N ILE A 199 -13.53 20.27 -3.82
CA ILE A 199 -14.55 20.51 -4.86
C ILE A 199 -15.49 19.29 -4.99
N ASP A 200 -16.58 19.46 -5.74
CA ASP A 200 -17.54 18.39 -6.00
C ASP A 200 -16.89 17.16 -6.68
N LEU A 201 -17.32 15.95 -6.30
CA LEU A 201 -16.70 14.70 -6.74
C LEU A 201 -16.82 14.48 -8.26
N ASP A 202 -17.92 14.91 -8.89
CA ASP A 202 -18.10 14.79 -10.34
C ASP A 202 -17.21 15.80 -11.09
N GLN A 203 -16.96 16.96 -10.49
CA GLN A 203 -15.98 17.91 -11.00
C GLN A 203 -14.56 17.35 -10.87
N GLN A 204 -14.22 16.73 -9.72
CA GLN A 204 -12.93 16.07 -9.53
C GLN A 204 -12.70 15.00 -10.60
N LEU A 205 -13.70 14.16 -10.88
CA LEU A 205 -13.63 13.14 -11.93
C LEU A 205 -13.32 13.76 -13.30
N THR A 206 -14.08 14.78 -13.69
CA THR A 206 -13.88 15.50 -14.97
C THR A 206 -12.46 16.03 -15.08
N ASP A 207 -11.97 16.71 -14.04
CA ASP A 207 -10.65 17.34 -14.03
C ASP A 207 -9.53 16.31 -14.05
N PHE A 208 -9.66 15.22 -13.29
CA PHE A 208 -8.73 14.10 -13.32
C PHE A 208 -8.59 13.52 -14.72
N LYS A 209 -9.72 13.19 -15.36
CA LYS A 209 -9.75 12.62 -16.71
C LYS A 209 -9.15 13.58 -17.74
N ALA A 210 -9.48 14.87 -17.67
CA ALA A 210 -8.92 15.88 -18.56
C ALA A 210 -7.40 16.02 -18.40
N ARG A 211 -6.90 16.02 -17.15
CA ARG A 211 -5.45 16.13 -16.89
C ARG A 211 -4.72 14.84 -17.27
N ALA A 212 -5.34 13.68 -17.07
CA ALA A 212 -4.82 12.40 -17.53
C ALA A 212 -4.72 12.35 -19.05
N GLN A 213 -5.76 12.77 -19.77
CA GLN A 213 -5.73 12.89 -21.23
C GLN A 213 -4.58 13.79 -21.71
N ALA A 214 -4.38 14.94 -21.06
CA ALA A 214 -3.29 15.86 -21.41
C ALA A 214 -1.88 15.32 -21.07
N THR A 215 -1.76 14.48 -20.04
CA THR A 215 -0.48 14.01 -19.52
C THR A 215 -0.06 12.68 -20.14
N PHE A 216 -0.99 11.73 -20.22
CA PHE A 216 -0.79 10.35 -20.69
C PHE A 216 -1.31 10.12 -22.12
N GLY A 217 -2.12 11.04 -22.67
CA GLY A 217 -2.76 10.85 -23.96
C GLY A 217 -4.05 10.04 -23.91
N THR A 218 -4.50 9.67 -22.71
CA THR A 218 -5.67 8.83 -22.46
C THR A 218 -6.34 9.17 -21.13
N ASP A 219 -7.66 8.96 -21.06
CA ASP A 219 -8.45 8.99 -19.83
C ASP A 219 -8.90 7.58 -19.38
N GLN A 220 -8.40 6.53 -20.04
CA GLN A 220 -8.72 5.15 -19.72
C GLN A 220 -7.78 4.63 -18.63
N MET A 221 -8.33 4.22 -17.49
CA MET A 221 -7.53 3.73 -16.37
C MET A 221 -6.73 2.47 -16.74
N SER A 222 -7.29 1.60 -17.59
CA SER A 222 -6.60 0.41 -18.10
C SER A 222 -5.34 0.74 -18.91
N GLU A 223 -5.34 1.84 -19.67
CA GLU A 223 -4.16 2.28 -20.42
C GLU A 223 -3.14 2.99 -19.51
N ILE A 224 -3.61 3.68 -18.47
CA ILE A 224 -2.75 4.27 -17.43
C ILE A 224 -2.06 3.19 -16.60
N ALA A 225 -2.72 2.05 -16.38
CA ALA A 225 -2.18 0.89 -15.67
C ALA A 225 -1.16 0.07 -16.47
N SER A 226 -0.91 0.41 -17.75
CA SER A 226 0.17 -0.21 -18.51
C SER A 226 1.54 0.13 -17.93
N ASP A 227 2.52 -0.77 -18.07
CA ASP A 227 3.88 -0.61 -17.53
C ASP A 227 4.52 0.75 -17.89
N GLU A 228 4.33 1.20 -19.13
CA GLU A 228 4.88 2.47 -19.61
C GLU A 228 4.23 3.69 -18.93
N SER A 229 2.88 3.71 -18.90
CA SER A 229 2.13 4.79 -18.27
C SER A 229 2.31 4.81 -16.75
N GLN A 230 2.39 3.65 -16.12
CA GLN A 230 2.66 3.50 -14.70
C GLN A 230 4.05 4.04 -14.33
N GLU A 231 5.10 3.71 -15.08
CA GLU A 231 6.43 4.26 -14.83
C GLU A 231 6.43 5.79 -15.00
N LYS A 232 5.70 6.31 -16.00
CA LYS A 232 5.54 7.76 -16.19
C LYS A 232 4.78 8.41 -15.02
N LEU A 233 3.71 7.78 -14.53
CA LEU A 233 2.93 8.22 -13.38
C LEU A 233 3.83 8.32 -12.14
N ILE A 234 4.56 7.26 -11.82
CA ILE A 234 5.47 7.20 -10.67
C ILE A 234 6.58 8.24 -10.82
N ARG A 235 7.16 8.38 -12.01
CA ARG A 235 8.20 9.40 -12.28
C ARG A 235 7.70 10.81 -12.00
N LEU A 236 6.51 11.16 -12.49
CA LEU A 236 5.92 12.49 -12.28
C LEU A 236 5.60 12.73 -10.80
N TYR A 237 5.05 11.73 -10.11
CA TYR A 237 4.79 11.78 -8.69
C TYR A 237 6.08 11.99 -7.87
N MET A 238 7.14 11.23 -8.17
CA MET A 238 8.44 11.33 -7.50
C MET A 238 9.09 12.71 -7.67
N LEU A 239 9.05 13.25 -8.89
CA LEU A 239 9.63 14.56 -9.18
C LEU A 239 8.93 15.69 -8.39
N ARG A 240 7.60 15.62 -8.28
CA ARG A 240 6.79 16.64 -7.59
C ARG A 240 6.81 16.47 -6.07
N SER A 241 6.86 15.25 -5.56
CA SER A 241 6.99 14.98 -4.13
C SER A 241 8.34 15.45 -3.58
N GLU A 242 9.43 15.31 -4.35
CA GLU A 242 10.75 15.85 -3.97
C GLU A 242 10.76 17.39 -3.90
N THR A 243 10.08 18.06 -4.83
CA THR A 243 9.95 19.52 -4.84
C THR A 243 9.11 20.02 -3.65
N SER A 244 8.18 19.20 -3.17
CA SER A 244 7.29 19.53 -2.05
C SER A 244 7.93 19.24 -0.69
N SER A 245 8.80 18.23 -0.60
CA SER A 245 9.51 17.85 0.63
C SER A 245 10.73 18.73 0.92
N THR A 246 11.35 19.30 -0.12
CA THR A 246 12.36 20.36 0.00
C THR A 246 11.68 21.71 0.20
N GLY A 247 11.15 21.93 1.39
CA GLY A 247 10.52 23.21 1.77
C GLY A 247 11.32 24.42 1.29
N GLY A 248 10.75 25.15 0.35
CA GLY A 248 11.07 26.55 0.10
C GLY A 248 12.47 26.85 -0.43
N PHE A 249 12.92 26.22 -1.51
CA PHE A 249 13.86 26.94 -2.38
C PHE A 249 13.07 27.98 -3.18
N SER A 250 12.91 29.18 -2.63
CA SER A 250 12.61 30.34 -3.46
C SER A 250 13.64 30.40 -4.60
N SER A 251 13.26 30.93 -5.76
CA SER A 251 14.20 31.20 -6.85
C SER A 251 15.45 31.97 -6.38
N GLY A 252 15.32 32.77 -5.31
CA GLY A 252 16.43 33.44 -4.64
C GLY A 252 17.45 32.53 -3.94
N SER A 253 17.02 31.41 -3.37
CA SER A 253 17.91 30.46 -2.68
C SER A 253 18.66 29.52 -3.65
N VAL A 254 18.11 29.24 -4.82
CA VAL A 254 18.85 28.57 -5.92
C VAL A 254 19.89 29.52 -6.51
N ALA A 255 19.55 30.81 -6.68
CA ALA A 255 20.52 31.81 -7.11
C ALA A 255 21.64 32.02 -6.08
N LEU A 256 21.32 31.99 -4.78
CA LEU A 256 22.31 32.15 -3.71
C LEU A 256 23.25 30.93 -3.60
N SER A 257 22.75 29.70 -3.77
CA SER A 257 23.62 28.52 -3.78
C SER A 257 24.57 28.50 -4.98
N LEU A 258 24.08 28.93 -6.15
CA LEU A 258 24.90 29.12 -7.34
C LEU A 258 25.93 30.25 -7.14
N LEU A 259 25.56 31.37 -6.52
CA LEU A 259 26.48 32.48 -6.24
C LEU A 259 27.55 32.10 -5.20
N GLN A 260 27.18 31.37 -4.16
CA GLN A 260 28.12 30.87 -3.15
C GLN A 260 29.06 29.82 -3.71
N SER A 261 28.58 28.96 -4.62
CA SER A 261 29.44 28.00 -5.32
C SER A 261 30.40 28.68 -6.31
N ALA A 262 29.99 29.80 -6.92
CA ALA A 262 30.84 30.59 -7.81
C ALA A 262 31.84 31.49 -7.06
N GLY A 263 31.52 31.93 -5.83
CA GLY A 263 32.37 32.78 -5.00
C GLY A 263 33.53 32.06 -4.31
N SER A 264 33.58 30.72 -4.35
CA SER A 264 34.65 29.91 -3.75
C SER A 264 35.82 29.63 -4.73
N LEU A 265 35.84 30.25 -5.91
CA LEU A 265 36.85 30.05 -6.95
C LEU A 265 37.85 31.21 -7.11
N TYR A 266 37.95 32.11 -6.12
CA TYR A 266 38.98 33.16 -6.07
C TYR A 266 39.63 33.25 -4.70
#